data_AF-A0A960YNQ8-F1
#
_entry.id   AF-A0A960YNQ8-F1
#
_cell.length_a   1.000
_cell.length_b   1.000
_cell.length_c   1.000
_cell.angle_alpha   90.00
_cell.angle_beta   90.00
_cell.angle_gamma   90.00
#
_symmetry.space_group_name_H-M   'P 1'
#
loop_
_entity.id
_entity.type
_entity.pdbx_description
1 polymer ?
#
loop_
_entity_poly.entity_id
_entity_poly.type
_entity_poly.pdbx_seq_one_letter_code
_entity_poly.pdbx_strand_id
1 'polypeptide(L)'
;MKQILTGVIAAAGKGTRSYPRTSFIPKPLFRIEGKSILERNIALLVRKIKVKEIYVLVGHLAEQVMAEVDRIRPLYPGVEIHTSFWTRKGLASDVASLEPKIQGPFITVLGDELYHDSDHQKLLATFKKHPRLVASVAVKETPLVSHIKKNYSVELDRDRVMRLVEKPEHPSNRLLGLGTYLFTQSFFHTFKNTPPSDRTGVVEITDVIDRMARESGQVYATMLRCSYFNINSLQDFHHAVYEIRNQNFSRFKRSLIIPAANREQSIDDVLNDFKSVVDEIIVVDAQSSDDTVAIAKGHGAAVLNYNGPDANEGEMVMAGLEAARGDLCIVVSPDGTFRSKDLPKLLEYMKDCDMVVGTRTTRQMIEQGANLKTWPRIINLLAGKLIEAFYWGMEPRFTDASCRYFCIWKDTFLKIRPRLHQSGSLYIAEMMTEIVRSLYRCIEVPVTYFKPVKDQSSIDIRRIRDLFKLTAMLLAKKFGRVH
;
A
#
# COMPACT_ATOMS: atom_id res chain seq x y z
N MET A 1 34.30 4.93 22.40
CA MET A 1 33.67 3.83 21.63
C MET A 1 33.47 4.30 20.20
N LYS A 2 33.76 3.47 19.19
CA LYS A 2 33.49 3.84 17.79
C LYS A 2 31.99 4.12 17.62
N GLN A 3 31.63 5.20 16.93
CA GLN A 3 30.24 5.52 16.65
C GLN A 3 29.87 4.96 15.27
N ILE A 4 28.65 4.44 15.16
CA ILE A 4 28.09 4.01 13.87
C ILE A 4 27.51 5.25 13.19
N LEU A 5 28.26 5.81 12.25
CA LEU A 5 27.89 7.05 11.56
C LEU A 5 27.32 6.81 10.17
N THR A 6 27.55 5.63 9.58
CA THR A 6 27.19 5.35 8.19
C THR A 6 26.12 4.27 8.10
N GLY A 7 25.11 4.51 7.27
CA GLY A 7 24.11 3.55 6.85
C GLY A 7 24.22 3.23 5.35
N VAL A 8 23.82 2.03 4.97
CA VAL A 8 23.77 1.57 3.58
C VAL A 8 22.38 0.97 3.34
N ILE A 9 21.72 1.36 2.25
CA ILE A 9 20.44 0.78 1.84
C ILE A 9 20.61 0.11 0.49
N ALA A 10 20.38 -1.20 0.41
CA ALA A 10 20.48 -1.96 -0.83
C ALA A 10 19.18 -1.91 -1.65
N ALA A 11 19.03 -0.89 -2.51
CA ALA A 11 17.83 -0.63 -3.31
C ALA A 11 17.95 -1.04 -4.78
N ALA A 12 18.93 -1.88 -5.14
CA ALA A 12 19.35 -2.07 -6.53
C ALA A 12 18.62 -3.18 -7.33
N GLY A 13 17.78 -4.01 -6.70
CA GLY A 13 17.23 -5.22 -7.32
C GLY A 13 16.24 -5.02 -8.48
N LYS A 14 16.25 -5.93 -9.47
CA LYS A 14 15.28 -5.96 -10.60
C LYS A 14 13.85 -6.32 -10.21
N GLY A 15 13.65 -6.96 -9.05
CA GLY A 15 12.32 -7.29 -8.53
C GLY A 15 11.47 -8.25 -9.38
N THR A 16 12.09 -9.13 -10.18
CA THR A 16 11.40 -9.97 -11.20
C THR A 16 10.19 -10.77 -10.72
N ARG A 17 10.09 -11.11 -9.42
CA ARG A 17 8.98 -11.89 -8.83
C ARG A 17 7.75 -11.06 -8.43
N SER A 18 7.82 -9.73 -8.51
CA SER A 18 6.70 -8.81 -8.25
C SER A 18 6.13 -8.21 -9.56
N TYR A 19 6.37 -8.89 -10.67
CA TYR A 19 5.80 -8.58 -11.97
C TYR A 19 4.26 -8.59 -11.91
N PRO A 20 3.54 -7.66 -12.58
CA PRO A 20 4.03 -6.65 -13.52
C PRO A 20 4.41 -5.31 -12.86
N ARG A 21 4.15 -5.10 -11.57
CA ARG A 21 4.34 -3.79 -10.90
C ARG A 21 5.81 -3.33 -10.91
N THR A 22 6.74 -4.26 -10.73
CA THR A 22 8.18 -3.97 -10.74
C THR A 22 8.78 -3.67 -12.10
N SER A 23 8.04 -3.91 -13.19
CA SER A 23 8.43 -3.41 -14.52
C SER A 23 8.34 -1.89 -14.60
N PHE A 24 7.56 -1.26 -13.71
CA PHE A 24 7.28 0.17 -13.72
C PHE A 24 7.72 0.89 -12.45
N ILE A 25 7.73 0.22 -11.29
CA ILE A 25 8.05 0.82 -9.98
C ILE A 25 9.00 -0.10 -9.20
N PRO A 26 10.22 0.33 -8.83
CA PRO A 26 11.11 -0.40 -7.93
C PRO A 26 10.45 -0.72 -6.59
N LYS A 27 10.69 -1.93 -6.06
CA LYS A 27 10.15 -2.35 -4.75
C LYS A 27 10.40 -1.34 -3.62
N PRO A 28 11.59 -0.73 -3.48
CA PRO A 28 11.83 0.26 -2.43
C PRO A 28 10.88 1.48 -2.50
N LEU A 29 10.26 1.73 -3.65
CA LEU A 29 9.32 2.83 -3.86
C LEU A 29 7.86 2.48 -3.60
N PHE A 30 7.55 1.22 -3.28
CA PHE A 30 6.20 0.85 -2.85
C PHE A 30 5.83 1.62 -1.60
N ARG A 31 4.64 2.24 -1.62
CA ARG A 31 4.19 3.15 -0.56
C ARG A 31 3.13 2.51 0.32
N ILE A 32 3.28 2.69 1.62
CA ILE A 32 2.27 2.34 2.64
C ILE A 32 2.05 3.60 3.45
N GLU A 33 0.79 4.04 3.62
CA GLU A 33 0.42 5.29 4.31
C GLU A 33 1.23 6.49 3.79
N GLY A 34 1.31 6.64 2.46
CA GLY A 34 2.03 7.74 1.80
C GLY A 34 3.56 7.64 1.80
N LYS A 35 4.17 6.72 2.56
CA LYS A 35 5.65 6.61 2.68
C LYS A 35 6.20 5.40 1.94
N SER A 36 7.25 5.60 1.15
CA SER A 36 7.96 4.51 0.48
C SER A 36 8.71 3.63 1.48
N ILE A 37 9.00 2.37 1.10
CA ILE A 37 9.88 1.49 1.89
C ILE A 37 11.25 2.15 2.09
N LEU A 38 11.78 2.81 1.05
CA LEU A 38 13.02 3.57 1.12
C LEU A 38 12.96 4.68 2.17
N GLU A 39 11.91 5.51 2.18
CA GLU A 39 11.72 6.55 3.20
C GLU A 39 11.67 5.95 4.61
N ARG A 40 10.98 4.82 4.78
CA ARG A 40 10.89 4.12 6.08
C ARG A 40 12.24 3.59 6.53
N ASN A 41 13.06 3.05 5.62
CA ASN A 41 14.40 2.55 5.93
C ASN A 41 15.40 3.69 6.22
N ILE A 42 15.31 4.81 5.50
CA ILE A 42 16.06 6.04 5.84
C ILE A 42 15.65 6.53 7.24
N ALA A 43 14.35 6.63 7.52
CA ALA A 43 13.85 7.05 8.82
C ALA A 43 14.33 6.13 9.96
N LEU A 44 14.39 4.82 9.72
CA LEU A 44 14.92 3.83 10.66
C LEU A 44 16.39 4.11 10.97
N LEU A 45 17.25 4.25 9.95
CA LEU A 45 18.67 4.53 10.13
C LEU A 45 18.89 5.87 10.85
N VAL A 46 18.16 6.92 10.48
CA VAL A 46 18.32 8.23 11.10
C VAL A 46 17.77 8.27 12.54
N ARG A 47 16.59 7.73 12.80
CA ARG A 47 15.90 7.90 14.10
C ARG A 47 16.31 6.86 15.13
N LYS A 48 16.52 5.60 14.72
CA LYS A 48 16.83 4.49 15.64
C LYS A 48 18.33 4.29 15.81
N ILE A 49 19.10 4.39 14.72
CA ILE A 49 20.56 4.18 14.74
C ILE A 49 21.32 5.50 14.94
N LYS A 50 20.76 6.62 14.46
CA LYS A 50 21.38 7.96 14.50
C LYS A 50 22.61 8.09 13.60
N VAL A 51 22.54 7.49 12.41
CA VAL A 51 23.55 7.70 11.35
C VAL A 51 23.58 9.15 10.89
N LYS A 52 24.72 9.58 10.38
CA LYS A 52 24.97 10.91 9.79
C LYS A 52 25.15 10.88 8.28
N GLU A 53 25.43 9.71 7.74
CA GLU A 53 25.65 9.50 6.32
C GLU A 53 24.93 8.23 5.87
N ILE A 54 24.26 8.26 4.72
CA ILE A 54 23.53 7.13 4.14
C ILE A 54 23.93 6.97 2.68
N TYR A 55 24.32 5.75 2.30
CA TYR A 55 24.53 5.35 0.91
C TYR A 55 23.37 4.49 0.43
N VAL A 56 22.61 4.98 -0.55
CA VAL A 56 21.55 4.23 -1.22
C VAL A 56 22.11 3.60 -2.50
N LEU A 57 22.20 2.27 -2.52
CA LEU A 57 22.64 1.51 -3.68
C LEU A 57 21.50 1.40 -4.69
N VAL A 58 21.66 2.00 -5.86
CA VAL A 58 20.63 2.08 -6.92
C VAL A 58 21.00 1.20 -8.13
N GLY A 59 19.99 0.66 -8.79
CA GLY A 59 20.19 -0.30 -9.88
C GLY A 59 19.11 -0.19 -10.96
N HIS A 60 18.22 -1.19 -11.04
CA HIS A 60 17.10 -1.14 -11.98
C HIS A 60 16.20 0.08 -11.72
N LEU A 61 15.83 0.81 -12.78
CA LEU A 61 15.06 2.07 -12.71
C LEU A 61 15.65 3.09 -11.71
N ALA A 62 16.99 3.20 -11.67
CA ALA A 62 17.73 4.05 -10.74
C ALA A 62 17.20 5.50 -10.68
N GLU A 63 16.80 6.07 -11.81
CA GLU A 63 16.27 7.43 -11.89
C GLU A 63 15.07 7.64 -10.95
N GLN A 64 14.15 6.67 -10.86
CA GLN A 64 13.01 6.78 -9.94
C GLN A 64 13.43 6.71 -8.48
N VAL A 65 14.42 5.87 -8.17
CA VAL A 65 14.96 5.74 -6.81
C VAL A 65 15.70 7.01 -6.41
N MET A 66 16.48 7.58 -7.33
CA MET A 66 17.18 8.85 -7.14
C MET A 66 16.21 10.01 -6.94
N ALA A 67 15.15 10.10 -7.74
CA ALA A 67 14.10 11.11 -7.57
C ALA A 67 13.42 11.01 -6.19
N GLU A 68 13.18 9.78 -5.71
CA GLU A 68 12.66 9.58 -4.35
C GLU A 68 13.68 9.99 -3.27
N VAL A 69 14.97 9.70 -3.46
CA VAL A 69 16.03 10.19 -2.55
C VAL A 69 16.06 11.72 -2.51
N ASP A 70 15.96 12.39 -3.66
CA ASP A 70 15.94 13.85 -3.75
C ASP A 70 14.71 14.43 -3.05
N ARG A 71 13.55 13.76 -3.12
CA ARG A 71 12.35 14.13 -2.35
C ARG A 71 12.54 13.95 -0.84
N ILE A 72 13.27 12.92 -0.41
CA ILE A 72 13.46 12.58 1.01
C ILE A 72 14.54 13.45 1.66
N ARG A 73 15.60 13.83 0.93
CA ARG A 73 16.78 14.55 1.47
C ARG A 73 16.41 15.80 2.30
N PRO A 74 15.47 16.68 1.88
CA PRO A 74 15.06 17.85 2.67
C PRO A 74 14.41 17.52 4.02
N LEU A 75 13.88 16.30 4.20
CA LEU A 75 13.26 15.87 5.46
C LEU A 75 14.30 15.59 6.56
N TYR A 76 15.59 15.49 6.21
CA TYR A 76 16.68 15.13 7.11
C TYR A 76 17.92 16.03 6.94
N PRO A 77 17.84 17.34 7.23
CA PRO A 77 18.89 18.32 6.92
C PRO A 77 20.25 18.09 7.62
N GLY A 78 20.32 17.22 8.63
CA GLY A 78 21.55 16.87 9.34
C GLY A 78 22.13 15.50 8.97
N VAL A 79 21.72 14.93 7.84
CA VAL A 79 22.14 13.63 7.33
C VAL A 79 22.47 13.74 5.85
N GLU A 80 23.67 13.31 5.47
CA GLU A 80 24.06 13.24 4.07
C GLU A 80 23.51 11.95 3.43
N ILE A 81 22.78 12.09 2.32
CA ILE A 81 22.17 10.94 1.61
C ILE A 81 22.71 10.92 0.18
N HIS A 82 23.57 9.94 -0.07
CA HIS A 82 24.29 9.71 -1.31
C HIS A 82 23.68 8.53 -2.08
N THR A 83 23.71 8.56 -3.40
CA THR A 83 23.36 7.41 -4.25
C THR A 83 24.62 6.80 -4.86
N SER A 84 24.69 5.47 -4.95
CA SER A 84 25.78 4.76 -5.63
C SER A 84 25.22 3.63 -6.50
N PHE A 85 25.75 3.45 -7.71
CA PHE A 85 25.25 2.42 -8.61
C PHE A 85 25.74 1.03 -8.20
N TRP A 86 24.88 0.03 -8.36
CA TRP A 86 25.21 -1.39 -8.17
C TRP A 86 26.31 -1.89 -9.12
N THR A 87 27.00 -2.95 -8.72
CA THR A 87 28.04 -3.62 -9.50
C THR A 87 27.46 -4.68 -10.44
N ARG A 88 26.18 -5.05 -10.26
CA ARG A 88 25.51 -6.20 -10.92
C ARG A 88 26.10 -7.56 -10.55
N LYS A 89 26.99 -7.63 -9.56
CA LYS A 89 27.66 -8.86 -9.10
C LYS A 89 27.12 -9.38 -7.75
N GLY A 90 25.90 -8.97 -7.40
CA GLY A 90 25.22 -9.38 -6.17
C GLY A 90 25.38 -8.39 -5.02
N LEU A 91 24.53 -8.57 -4.01
CA LEU A 91 24.41 -7.67 -2.85
C LEU A 91 25.74 -7.46 -2.11
N ALA A 92 26.50 -8.52 -1.87
CA ALA A 92 27.77 -8.41 -1.15
C ALA A 92 28.77 -7.54 -1.93
N SER A 93 28.80 -7.69 -3.26
CA SER A 93 29.63 -6.85 -4.13
C SER A 93 29.16 -5.40 -4.17
N ASP A 94 27.86 -5.15 -4.17
CA ASP A 94 27.30 -3.80 -4.11
C ASP A 94 27.73 -3.08 -2.83
N VAL A 95 27.62 -3.74 -1.68
CA VAL A 95 28.11 -3.19 -0.40
C VAL A 95 29.62 -3.02 -0.41
N ALA A 96 30.37 -4.00 -0.92
CA ALA A 96 31.84 -3.95 -0.97
C ALA A 96 32.38 -2.81 -1.86
N SER A 97 31.62 -2.39 -2.88
CA SER A 97 31.99 -1.25 -3.73
C SER A 97 32.11 0.08 -2.98
N LEU A 98 31.53 0.16 -1.78
CA LEU A 98 31.59 1.33 -0.90
C LEU A 98 32.85 1.37 -0.01
N GLU A 99 33.75 0.38 -0.10
CA GLU A 99 35.01 0.34 0.67
C GLU A 99 35.78 1.67 0.67
N PRO A 100 35.96 2.38 -0.47
CA PRO A 100 36.70 3.65 -0.48
C PRO A 100 35.99 4.79 0.26
N LYS A 101 34.68 4.65 0.52
CA LYS A 101 33.81 5.71 1.07
C LYS A 101 33.50 5.52 2.55
N ILE A 102 33.63 4.29 3.07
CA ILE A 102 33.23 3.95 4.44
C ILE A 102 34.48 3.72 5.30
N GLN A 103 34.72 4.56 6.31
CA GLN A 103 35.91 4.49 7.17
C GLN A 103 35.67 3.81 8.53
N GLY A 104 34.40 3.61 8.92
CA GLY A 104 34.01 3.10 10.24
C GLY A 104 33.07 1.90 10.20
N PRO A 105 32.51 1.49 11.35
CA PRO A 105 31.40 0.55 11.39
C PRO A 105 30.16 1.15 10.73
N PHE A 106 29.42 0.34 10.00
CA PHE A 106 28.26 0.76 9.21
C PHE A 106 27.11 -0.24 9.31
N ILE A 107 25.88 0.22 9.10
CA ILE A 107 24.70 -0.65 9.08
C ILE A 107 24.14 -0.74 7.66
N THR A 108 23.96 -1.96 7.17
CA THR A 108 23.31 -2.25 5.89
C THR A 108 21.87 -2.71 6.14
N VAL A 109 20.91 -2.15 5.39
CA VAL A 109 19.50 -2.55 5.38
C VAL A 109 19.09 -2.91 3.95
N LEU A 110 18.39 -4.02 3.75
CA LEU A 110 17.85 -4.37 2.42
C LEU A 110 16.67 -3.47 2.03
N GLY A 111 16.68 -2.99 0.80
CA GLY A 111 15.69 -2.01 0.31
C GLY A 111 14.31 -2.58 0.03
N ASP A 112 14.16 -3.90 -0.02
CA ASP A 112 12.90 -4.62 -0.16
C ASP A 112 12.36 -5.17 1.16
N GLU A 113 13.06 -4.92 2.27
CA GLU A 113 12.58 -5.25 3.60
C GLU A 113 11.92 -4.06 4.27
N LEU A 114 10.77 -4.35 4.88
CA LEU A 114 9.96 -3.40 5.59
C LEU A 114 9.85 -3.81 7.05
N TYR A 115 10.16 -2.84 7.91
CA TYR A 115 10.11 -2.98 9.35
C TYR A 115 9.10 -1.99 9.94
N HIS A 116 8.11 -2.51 10.65
CA HIS A 116 7.13 -1.73 11.40
C HIS A 116 7.32 -1.96 12.91
N ASP A 117 7.24 -0.88 13.70
CA ASP A 117 7.46 -0.87 15.16
C ASP A 117 8.69 -1.65 15.62
N SER A 118 9.83 -1.33 15.02
CA SER A 118 11.10 -2.03 15.25
C SER A 118 12.00 -1.37 16.28
N ASP A 119 12.81 -2.19 16.95
CA ASP A 119 13.77 -1.81 17.99
C ASP A 119 15.25 -1.94 17.54
N HIS A 120 15.53 -1.54 16.30
CA HIS A 120 16.86 -1.61 15.67
C HIS A 120 18.00 -0.96 16.47
N GLN A 121 17.71 -0.03 17.39
CA GLN A 121 18.70 0.52 18.31
C GLN A 121 19.40 -0.55 19.17
N LYS A 122 18.84 -1.76 19.29
CA LYS A 122 19.50 -2.92 19.92
C LYS A 122 20.81 -3.32 19.24
N LEU A 123 20.98 -3.06 17.93
CA LEU A 123 22.27 -3.29 17.25
C LEU A 123 23.39 -2.46 17.89
N LEU A 124 23.07 -1.24 18.35
CA LEU A 124 24.01 -0.40 19.10
C LEU A 124 24.36 -1.03 20.46
N ALA A 125 23.39 -1.65 21.14
CA ALA A 125 23.62 -2.34 22.41
C ALA A 125 24.52 -3.57 22.22
N THR A 126 24.29 -4.37 21.18
CA THR A 126 25.16 -5.50 20.80
C THR A 126 26.58 -5.02 20.50
N PHE A 127 26.72 -3.92 19.76
CA PHE A 127 28.03 -3.35 19.46
C PHE A 127 28.79 -2.88 20.71
N LYS A 128 28.08 -2.30 21.68
CA LYS A 128 28.67 -1.91 22.98
C LYS A 128 29.05 -3.12 23.83
N LYS A 129 28.22 -4.17 23.81
CA LYS A 129 28.42 -5.41 24.57
C LYS A 129 29.66 -6.18 24.11
N HIS A 130 29.97 -6.14 22.81
CA HIS A 130 31.04 -6.92 22.19
C HIS A 130 32.07 -6.02 21.48
N PRO A 131 33.09 -5.50 22.19
CA PRO A 131 34.05 -4.54 21.63
C PRO A 131 34.90 -5.06 20.46
N ARG A 132 35.05 -6.38 20.32
CA ARG A 132 35.80 -7.05 19.25
C ARG A 132 34.91 -7.54 18.10
N LEU A 133 33.62 -7.22 18.14
CA LEU A 133 32.66 -7.61 17.11
C LEU A 133 33.14 -7.20 15.72
N VAL A 134 33.09 -8.13 14.76
CA VAL A 134 33.36 -7.86 13.34
C VAL A 134 32.07 -7.67 12.54
N ALA A 135 30.98 -8.34 12.94
CA ALA A 135 29.65 -8.14 12.39
C ALA A 135 28.54 -8.49 13.41
N SER A 136 27.35 -7.89 13.23
CA SER A 136 26.11 -8.35 13.86
C SER A 136 25.02 -8.56 12.83
N VAL A 137 24.24 -9.64 13.00
CA VAL A 137 23.08 -9.95 12.16
C VAL A 137 21.80 -9.73 12.95
N ALA A 138 20.83 -9.03 12.37
CA ALA A 138 19.51 -8.89 12.97
C ALA A 138 18.70 -10.18 12.78
N VAL A 139 18.07 -10.65 13.84
CA VAL A 139 17.29 -11.90 13.85
C VAL A 139 16.00 -11.73 14.65
N LYS A 140 15.00 -12.53 14.32
CA LYS A 140 13.72 -12.57 15.04
C LYS A 140 13.24 -14.02 15.16
N GLU A 141 12.58 -14.34 16.27
CA GLU A 141 11.85 -15.60 16.40
C GLU A 141 10.55 -15.58 15.59
N THR A 142 10.28 -16.65 14.86
CA THR A 142 9.03 -16.84 14.12
C THR A 142 8.48 -18.25 14.30
N PRO A 143 7.16 -18.41 14.49
CA PRO A 143 6.54 -19.73 14.42
C PRO A 143 6.46 -20.26 12.98
N LEU A 144 6.63 -19.39 11.97
CA LEU A 144 6.45 -19.73 10.55
C LEU A 144 7.77 -20.20 9.93
N VAL A 145 8.01 -21.51 9.94
CA VAL A 145 9.19 -22.14 9.32
C VAL A 145 9.32 -21.80 7.83
N SER A 146 8.19 -21.65 7.13
CA SER A 146 8.16 -21.26 5.71
C SER A 146 8.81 -19.90 5.44
N HIS A 147 8.83 -18.98 6.41
CA HIS A 147 9.51 -17.69 6.28
C HIS A 147 11.02 -17.85 6.38
N ILE A 148 11.49 -18.74 7.25
CA ILE A 148 12.92 -19.02 7.42
C ILE A 148 13.48 -19.64 6.14
N LYS A 149 12.76 -20.58 5.50
CA LYS A 149 13.19 -21.18 4.23
C LYS A 149 13.37 -20.19 3.07
N LYS A 150 12.72 -19.03 3.13
CA LYS A 150 12.81 -17.95 2.12
C LYS A 150 13.94 -16.96 2.39
N ASN A 151 14.51 -16.98 3.60
CA ASN A 151 15.58 -16.08 4.06
C ASN A 151 16.76 -16.94 4.57
N TYR A 152 17.68 -16.36 5.33
CA TYR A 152 18.71 -17.12 6.02
C TYR A 152 18.27 -17.54 7.43
N SER A 153 18.88 -18.61 7.92
CA SER A 153 18.80 -19.03 9.33
C SER A 153 20.16 -18.87 10.00
N VAL A 154 20.16 -18.82 11.33
CA VAL A 154 21.37 -18.71 12.14
C VAL A 154 21.42 -19.83 13.17
N GLU A 155 22.59 -20.42 13.39
CA GLU A 155 22.85 -21.29 14.54
C GLU A 155 23.66 -20.50 15.56
N LEU A 156 23.20 -20.48 16.81
CA LEU A 156 23.76 -19.64 17.86
C LEU A 156 24.31 -20.47 19.01
N ASP A 157 25.44 -20.00 19.55
CA ASP A 157 25.91 -20.33 20.89
C ASP A 157 25.73 -19.07 21.75
N ARG A 158 24.66 -19.07 22.56
CA ARG A 158 24.13 -17.86 23.21
C ARG A 158 23.77 -16.78 22.18
N ASP A 159 24.55 -15.71 22.09
CA ASP A 159 24.40 -14.65 21.10
C ASP A 159 25.49 -14.66 20.02
N ARG A 160 26.48 -15.56 20.11
CA ARG A 160 27.51 -15.73 19.07
C ARG A 160 26.94 -16.56 17.93
N VAL A 161 27.16 -16.12 16.70
CA VAL A 161 26.77 -16.87 15.51
C VAL A 161 27.81 -17.94 15.22
N MET A 162 27.37 -19.18 15.17
CA MET A 162 28.19 -20.35 14.85
C MET A 162 28.15 -20.66 13.35
N ARG A 163 26.98 -20.49 12.74
CA ARG A 163 26.75 -20.77 11.32
C ARG A 163 25.59 -19.96 10.78
N LEU A 164 25.68 -19.56 9.52
CA LEU A 164 24.56 -19.04 8.75
C LEU A 164 24.28 -19.95 7.55
N VAL A 165 23.00 -20.11 7.23
CA VAL A 165 22.58 -20.90 6.07
C VAL A 165 21.54 -20.11 5.29
N GLU A 166 21.84 -19.78 4.04
CA GLU A 166 20.94 -19.08 3.12
C GLU A 166 19.88 -20.03 2.55
N LYS A 167 18.60 -19.70 2.76
CA LYS A 167 17.45 -20.49 2.28
C LYS A 167 17.54 -21.97 2.65
N PRO A 168 17.60 -22.29 3.96
CA PRO A 168 17.74 -23.67 4.43
C PRO A 168 16.51 -24.50 4.04
N GLU A 169 16.73 -25.71 3.52
CA GLU A 169 15.64 -26.67 3.29
C GLU A 169 15.03 -27.16 4.61
N HIS A 170 15.88 -27.37 5.62
CA HIS A 170 15.53 -27.82 6.96
C HIS A 170 16.14 -26.89 8.02
N PRO A 171 15.44 -25.82 8.44
CA PRO A 171 15.93 -24.91 9.48
C PRO A 171 16.17 -25.66 10.81
N SER A 172 17.34 -25.46 11.42
CA SER A 172 17.71 -26.09 12.70
C SER A 172 17.04 -25.45 13.92
N ASN A 173 16.44 -24.26 13.76
CA ASN A 173 15.71 -23.55 14.81
C ASN A 173 14.67 -22.58 14.21
N ARG A 174 14.02 -21.79 15.09
CA ARG A 174 12.97 -20.82 14.75
C ARG A 174 13.46 -19.38 14.57
N LEU A 175 14.77 -19.19 14.36
CA LEU A 175 15.37 -17.88 14.15
C LEU A 175 15.36 -17.53 12.67
N LEU A 176 14.63 -16.48 12.36
CA LEU A 176 14.58 -15.85 11.05
C LEU A 176 15.67 -14.78 10.97
N GLY A 177 16.57 -14.94 9.99
CA GLY A 177 17.49 -13.90 9.58
C GLY A 177 16.78 -12.73 8.92
N LEU A 178 17.14 -11.51 9.32
CA LEU A 178 16.63 -10.27 8.77
C LEU A 178 17.75 -9.60 7.96
N GLY A 179 17.41 -8.88 6.90
CA GLY A 179 18.33 -8.12 6.06
C GLY A 179 18.81 -6.80 6.66
N THR A 180 19.01 -6.78 7.98
CA THR A 180 19.75 -5.71 8.65
C THR A 180 21.03 -6.26 9.26
N TYR A 181 22.15 -5.66 8.87
CA TYR A 181 23.49 -6.12 9.23
C TYR A 181 24.30 -4.95 9.77
N LEU A 182 25.00 -5.14 10.88
CA LEU A 182 26.06 -4.24 11.34
C LEU A 182 27.39 -4.83 10.91
N PHE A 183 28.20 -4.06 10.20
CA PHE A 183 29.53 -4.46 9.76
C PHE A 183 30.61 -3.54 10.30
N THR A 184 31.81 -4.09 10.43
CA THR A 184 33.05 -3.33 10.53
C THR A 184 33.82 -3.44 9.22
N GLN A 185 34.98 -2.78 9.16
CA GLN A 185 35.89 -2.85 8.01
C GLN A 185 36.32 -4.28 7.64
N SER A 186 36.25 -5.24 8.59
CA SER A 186 36.50 -6.65 8.32
C SER A 186 35.63 -7.23 7.21
N PHE A 187 34.42 -6.69 6.99
CA PHE A 187 33.55 -7.12 5.89
C PHE A 187 34.25 -7.05 4.53
N PHE A 188 34.95 -5.95 4.23
CA PHE A 188 35.61 -5.75 2.94
C PHE A 188 36.75 -6.74 2.72
N HIS A 189 37.53 -7.02 3.76
CA HIS A 189 38.59 -8.02 3.72
C HIS A 189 38.02 -9.43 3.50
N THR A 190 37.00 -9.82 4.27
CA THR A 190 36.41 -11.16 4.14
C THR A 190 35.71 -11.33 2.79
N PHE A 191 35.03 -10.30 2.27
CA PHE A 191 34.42 -10.33 0.93
C PHE A 191 35.44 -10.66 -0.16
N LYS A 192 36.61 -9.99 -0.17
CA LYS A 192 37.68 -10.21 -1.16
C LYS A 192 38.19 -11.65 -1.18
N ASN A 193 38.16 -12.33 -0.03
CA ASN A 193 38.62 -13.70 0.11
C ASN A 193 37.52 -14.74 -0.07
N THR A 194 36.24 -14.34 -0.08
CA THR A 194 35.10 -15.27 -0.16
C THR A 194 34.88 -15.69 -1.62
N PRO A 195 34.93 -16.99 -1.93
CA PRO A 195 34.66 -17.46 -3.29
C PRO A 195 33.18 -17.26 -3.66
N PRO A 196 32.84 -17.12 -4.95
CA PRO A 196 31.46 -17.13 -5.40
C PRO A 196 30.76 -18.45 -5.03
N SER A 197 29.45 -18.37 -4.77
CA SER A 197 28.63 -19.56 -4.51
C SER A 197 28.53 -20.44 -5.74
N ASP A 198 28.72 -21.76 -5.57
CA ASP A 198 28.52 -22.75 -6.63
C ASP A 198 27.11 -22.70 -7.23
N ARG A 199 26.11 -22.29 -6.43
CA ARG A 199 24.70 -22.25 -6.84
C ARG A 199 24.38 -21.04 -7.71
N THR A 200 24.88 -19.87 -7.36
CA THR A 200 24.45 -18.59 -7.96
C THR A 200 25.54 -17.92 -8.79
N GLY A 201 26.80 -18.37 -8.69
CA GLY A 201 27.96 -17.79 -9.37
C GLY A 201 28.35 -16.39 -8.85
N VAL A 202 27.73 -15.94 -7.76
CA VAL A 202 28.02 -14.66 -7.09
C VAL A 202 28.40 -14.89 -5.63
N VAL A 203 29.13 -13.95 -5.05
CA VAL A 203 29.47 -13.97 -3.62
C VAL A 203 28.22 -13.52 -2.85
N GLU A 204 27.59 -14.44 -2.12
CA GLU A 204 26.41 -14.12 -1.30
C GLU A 204 26.83 -13.42 -0.01
N ILE A 205 26.03 -12.47 0.47
CA ILE A 205 26.35 -11.73 1.71
C ILE A 205 26.37 -12.68 2.92
N THR A 206 25.53 -13.70 2.90
CA THR A 206 25.45 -14.74 3.92
C THR A 206 26.71 -15.59 3.98
N ASP A 207 27.30 -15.93 2.83
CA ASP A 207 28.56 -16.67 2.76
C ASP A 207 29.72 -15.82 3.34
N VAL A 208 29.73 -14.52 3.07
CA VAL A 208 30.70 -13.59 3.67
C VAL A 208 30.53 -13.55 5.19
N ILE A 209 29.30 -13.41 5.70
CA ILE A 209 29.04 -13.35 7.14
C ILE A 209 29.38 -14.69 7.81
N ASP A 210 29.04 -15.82 7.20
CA ASP A 210 29.37 -17.16 7.71
C ASP A 210 30.87 -17.36 7.81
N ARG A 211 31.62 -16.92 6.79
CA ARG A 211 33.07 -16.91 6.83
C ARG A 211 33.63 -15.99 7.92
N MET A 212 33.08 -14.78 8.09
CA MET A 212 33.44 -13.89 9.20
C MET A 212 33.22 -14.56 10.56
N ALA A 213 32.11 -15.30 10.71
CA ALA A 213 31.78 -16.01 11.94
C ALA A 213 32.81 -17.11 12.24
N ARG A 214 33.17 -17.93 11.24
CA ARG A 214 34.14 -19.03 11.39
C ARG A 214 35.56 -18.56 11.62
N GLU A 215 36.01 -17.53 10.90
CA GLU A 215 37.40 -17.04 10.97
C GLU A 215 37.67 -16.21 12.23
N SER A 216 36.71 -15.37 12.64
CA SER A 216 36.93 -14.45 13.77
C SER A 216 36.35 -14.96 15.10
N GLY A 217 35.26 -15.74 15.06
CA GLY A 217 34.45 -16.04 16.23
C GLY A 217 33.81 -14.80 16.88
N GLN A 218 33.76 -13.65 16.19
CA GLN A 218 33.27 -12.36 16.70
C GLN A 218 32.05 -11.84 15.92
N VAL A 219 31.21 -12.75 15.41
CA VAL A 219 29.92 -12.40 14.80
C VAL A 219 28.81 -12.71 15.79
N TYR A 220 27.89 -11.76 15.98
CA TYR A 220 26.85 -11.84 17.02
C TYR A 220 25.45 -11.59 16.47
N ALA A 221 24.47 -12.30 16.97
CA ALA A 221 23.07 -12.09 16.64
C ALA A 221 22.45 -10.99 17.51
N THR A 222 21.66 -10.11 16.89
CA THR A 222 20.85 -9.12 17.59
C THR A 222 19.37 -9.47 17.45
N MET A 223 18.74 -9.86 18.57
CA MET A 223 17.31 -10.18 18.62
C MET A 223 16.44 -8.93 18.56
N LEU A 224 15.70 -8.77 17.46
CA LEU A 224 14.78 -7.66 17.24
C LEU A 224 13.32 -8.04 17.53
N ARG A 225 12.56 -7.07 18.04
CA ARG A 225 11.10 -7.09 18.08
C ARG A 225 10.60 -6.12 17.02
N CYS A 226 9.87 -6.63 16.04
CA CYS A 226 9.28 -5.85 14.96
C CYS A 226 8.18 -6.65 14.24
N SER A 227 7.30 -5.94 13.53
CA SER A 227 6.54 -6.51 12.42
C SER A 227 7.42 -6.44 11.17
N TYR A 228 7.71 -7.60 10.58
CA TYR A 228 8.70 -7.75 9.51
C TYR A 228 8.04 -8.29 8.25
N PHE A 229 8.32 -7.64 7.12
CA PHE A 229 7.83 -8.04 5.81
C PHE A 229 8.97 -7.98 4.79
N ASN A 230 9.26 -9.12 4.16
CA ASN A 230 10.18 -9.18 3.01
C ASN A 230 9.35 -9.11 1.72
N ILE A 231 9.43 -7.99 1.01
CA ILE A 231 8.58 -7.71 -0.15
C ILE A 231 9.16 -8.39 -1.40
N ASN A 232 8.86 -9.68 -1.54
CA ASN A 232 9.30 -10.48 -2.70
C ASN A 232 8.31 -10.45 -3.86
N SER A 233 7.02 -10.39 -3.54
CA SER A 233 5.88 -10.41 -4.44
C SER A 233 4.90 -9.28 -4.13
N LEU A 234 3.95 -9.06 -5.03
CA LEU A 234 2.83 -8.14 -4.78
C LEU A 234 1.94 -8.63 -3.62
N GLN A 235 1.84 -9.95 -3.42
CA GLN A 235 1.11 -10.53 -2.30
C GLN A 235 1.75 -10.19 -0.95
N ASP A 236 3.09 -10.24 -0.86
CA ASP A 236 3.82 -9.83 0.35
C ASP A 236 3.57 -8.35 0.65
N PHE A 237 3.55 -7.51 -0.39
CA PHE A 237 3.23 -6.09 -0.27
C PHE A 237 1.80 -5.87 0.25
N HIS A 238 0.80 -6.53 -0.33
CA HIS A 238 -0.58 -6.40 0.14
C HIS A 238 -0.76 -6.91 1.57
N HIS A 239 -0.09 -7.99 1.95
CA HIS A 239 -0.10 -8.47 3.33
C HIS A 239 0.50 -7.43 4.29
N ALA A 240 1.62 -6.80 3.91
CA ALA A 240 2.21 -5.72 4.71
C ALA A 240 1.28 -4.50 4.83
N VAL A 241 0.61 -4.13 3.73
CA VAL A 241 -0.41 -3.06 3.72
C VAL A 241 -1.54 -3.40 4.69
N TYR A 242 -2.09 -4.61 4.62
CA TYR A 242 -3.16 -5.07 5.51
C TYR A 242 -2.74 -5.00 6.97
N GLU A 243 -1.60 -5.60 7.34
CA GLU A 243 -1.15 -5.65 8.73
C GLU A 243 -0.96 -4.25 9.32
N ILE A 244 -0.30 -3.35 8.57
CA ILE A 244 -0.06 -1.97 9.02
C ILE A 244 -1.38 -1.19 9.11
N ARG A 245 -2.23 -1.27 8.08
CA ARG A 245 -3.55 -0.59 8.09
C ARG A 245 -4.43 -1.12 9.21
N ASN A 246 -4.47 -2.43 9.44
CA ASN A 246 -5.29 -3.06 10.48
C ASN A 246 -4.87 -2.60 11.88
N GLN A 247 -3.56 -2.56 12.16
CA GLN A 247 -3.01 -2.07 13.44
C GLN A 247 -3.35 -0.59 13.68
N ASN A 248 -3.32 0.23 12.62
CA ASN A 248 -3.59 1.67 12.70
C ASN A 248 -5.04 2.05 12.39
N PHE A 249 -5.94 1.08 12.16
CA PHE A 249 -7.18 1.37 11.43
C PHE A 249 -8.09 2.40 12.13
N SER A 250 -8.10 2.37 13.47
CA SER A 250 -8.88 3.28 14.30
C SER A 250 -8.44 4.75 14.23
N ARG A 251 -7.23 5.02 13.70
CA ARG A 251 -6.69 6.39 13.58
C ARG A 251 -7.18 7.11 12.32
N PHE A 252 -7.64 6.38 11.31
CA PHE A 252 -8.03 6.95 10.02
C PHE A 252 -9.41 7.61 10.11
N LYS A 253 -9.47 8.84 9.58
CA LYS A 253 -10.68 9.67 9.59
C LYS A 253 -11.58 9.36 8.40
N ARG A 254 -12.89 9.44 8.63
CA ARG A 254 -13.94 9.05 7.69
C ARG A 254 -14.72 10.28 7.23
N SER A 255 -14.72 10.53 5.93
CA SER A 255 -15.55 11.57 5.30
C SER A 255 -16.68 10.91 4.53
N LEU A 256 -17.92 11.28 4.82
CA LEU A 256 -19.09 10.92 4.04
C LEU A 256 -19.36 11.98 2.98
N ILE A 257 -19.56 11.55 1.74
CA ILE A 257 -19.88 12.38 0.59
C ILE A 257 -21.29 12.00 0.13
N ILE A 258 -22.17 12.99 0.06
CA ILE A 258 -23.56 12.84 -0.37
C ILE A 258 -23.82 13.80 -1.52
N PRO A 259 -23.88 13.33 -2.79
CA PRO A 259 -24.35 14.16 -3.89
C PRO A 259 -25.88 14.32 -3.80
N ALA A 260 -26.37 15.55 -3.68
CA ALA A 260 -27.79 15.85 -3.50
C ALA A 260 -28.30 16.93 -4.46
N ALA A 261 -29.55 16.79 -4.88
CA ALA A 261 -30.29 17.75 -5.68
C ALA A 261 -31.79 17.59 -5.39
N ASN A 262 -32.41 18.57 -4.74
CA ASN A 262 -33.80 18.57 -4.32
C ASN A 262 -34.21 17.28 -3.55
N ARG A 263 -33.54 17.04 -2.42
CA ARG A 263 -33.65 15.85 -1.56
C ARG A 263 -34.12 16.16 -0.13
N GLU A 264 -34.91 17.22 0.08
CA GLU A 264 -35.39 17.61 1.42
C GLU A 264 -36.10 16.47 2.17
N GLN A 265 -36.77 15.58 1.43
CA GLN A 265 -37.63 14.52 2.01
C GLN A 265 -36.85 13.28 2.46
N SER A 266 -35.60 13.11 2.04
CA SER A 266 -34.80 11.91 2.30
C SER A 266 -33.44 12.20 2.92
N ILE A 267 -32.89 13.39 2.72
CA ILE A 267 -31.53 13.70 3.16
C ILE A 267 -31.41 13.72 4.69
N ASP A 268 -32.45 14.14 5.41
CA ASP A 268 -32.47 14.16 6.88
C ASP A 268 -32.24 12.77 7.48
N ASP A 269 -32.91 11.75 6.92
CA ASP A 269 -32.79 10.36 7.35
C ASP A 269 -31.37 9.81 7.12
N VAL A 270 -30.77 10.10 5.95
CA VAL A 270 -29.39 9.69 5.64
C VAL A 270 -28.39 10.40 6.55
N LEU A 271 -28.57 11.69 6.80
CA LEU A 271 -27.68 12.46 7.66
C LEU A 271 -27.71 11.93 9.10
N ASN A 272 -28.91 11.71 9.66
CA ASN A 272 -29.07 11.14 11.00
C ASN A 272 -28.44 9.75 11.14
N ASP A 273 -28.64 8.88 10.14
CA ASP A 273 -28.14 7.51 10.15
C ASP A 273 -26.59 7.45 10.18
N PHE A 274 -25.91 8.33 9.43
CA PHE A 274 -24.44 8.28 9.32
C PHE A 274 -23.70 9.19 10.31
N LYS A 275 -24.34 10.20 10.90
CA LYS A 275 -23.69 11.24 11.74
C LYS A 275 -22.83 10.70 12.87
N SER A 276 -23.21 9.56 13.47
CA SER A 276 -22.49 8.98 14.61
C SER A 276 -21.32 8.06 14.21
N VAL A 277 -21.19 7.69 12.94
CA VAL A 277 -20.22 6.69 12.45
C VAL A 277 -19.13 7.25 11.54
N VAL A 278 -19.20 8.54 11.21
CA VAL A 278 -18.23 9.28 10.39
C VAL A 278 -17.71 10.52 11.12
N ASP A 279 -16.55 11.01 10.72
CA ASP A 279 -15.91 12.20 11.33
C ASP A 279 -16.28 13.51 10.61
N GLU A 280 -16.66 13.41 9.34
CA GLU A 280 -17.00 14.54 8.48
C GLU A 280 -18.14 14.16 7.52
N ILE A 281 -19.06 15.09 7.28
CA ILE A 281 -20.09 14.95 6.25
C ILE A 281 -19.96 16.12 5.27
N ILE A 282 -19.93 15.80 3.98
CA ILE A 282 -19.92 16.74 2.86
C ILE A 282 -21.13 16.45 1.99
N VAL A 283 -22.05 17.41 1.93
CA VAL A 283 -23.17 17.40 0.98
C VAL A 283 -22.75 18.24 -0.22
N VAL A 284 -22.70 17.60 -1.39
CA VAL A 284 -22.43 18.30 -2.65
C VAL A 284 -23.78 18.61 -3.28
N ASP A 285 -24.15 19.88 -3.30
CA ASP A 285 -25.47 20.34 -3.69
C ASP A 285 -25.47 20.85 -5.15
N ALA A 286 -26.34 20.30 -5.99
CA ALA A 286 -26.52 20.77 -7.37
C ALA A 286 -27.63 21.83 -7.47
N GLN A 287 -27.46 22.93 -6.73
CA GLN A 287 -28.37 24.09 -6.72
C GLN A 287 -29.80 23.72 -6.33
N SER A 288 -29.97 23.06 -5.18
CA SER A 288 -31.30 22.71 -4.67
C SER A 288 -32.13 23.98 -4.42
N SER A 289 -33.38 23.94 -4.85
CA SER A 289 -34.37 24.99 -4.66
C SER A 289 -35.27 24.75 -3.44
N ASP A 290 -35.13 23.58 -2.82
CA ASP A 290 -35.90 23.10 -1.67
C ASP A 290 -35.07 23.19 -0.37
N ASP A 291 -35.57 22.65 0.75
CA ASP A 291 -34.90 22.77 2.05
C ASP A 291 -33.66 21.87 2.21
N THR A 292 -33.20 21.17 1.16
CA THR A 292 -32.04 20.24 1.21
C THR A 292 -30.80 20.87 1.85
N VAL A 293 -30.43 22.07 1.41
CA VAL A 293 -29.23 22.78 1.91
C VAL A 293 -29.41 23.22 3.36
N ALA A 294 -30.62 23.65 3.73
CA ALA A 294 -30.93 24.08 5.10
C ALA A 294 -30.85 22.89 6.07
N ILE A 295 -31.43 21.75 5.69
CA ILE A 295 -31.37 20.49 6.44
C ILE A 295 -29.92 20.02 6.60
N ALA A 296 -29.15 19.98 5.51
CA ALA A 296 -27.74 19.59 5.55
C ALA A 296 -26.91 20.43 6.52
N LYS A 297 -27.06 21.76 6.47
CA LYS A 297 -26.40 22.69 7.40
C LYS A 297 -26.87 22.49 8.84
N GLY A 298 -28.16 22.22 9.06
CA GLY A 298 -28.72 21.91 10.37
C GLY A 298 -28.07 20.70 11.04
N HIS A 299 -27.60 19.74 10.25
CA HIS A 299 -26.84 18.58 10.74
C HIS A 299 -25.36 18.82 10.97
N GLY A 300 -24.85 20.02 10.64
CA GLY A 300 -23.43 20.36 10.69
C GLY A 300 -22.64 19.85 9.50
N ALA A 301 -23.31 19.44 8.40
CA ALA A 301 -22.61 19.03 7.19
C ALA A 301 -21.99 20.23 6.48
N ALA A 302 -20.81 20.03 5.90
CA ALA A 302 -20.23 20.98 4.96
C ALA A 302 -21.01 20.91 3.64
N VAL A 303 -21.51 22.05 3.14
CA VAL A 303 -22.23 22.10 1.86
C VAL A 303 -21.32 22.68 0.79
N LEU A 304 -21.08 21.92 -0.27
CA LEU A 304 -20.34 22.32 -1.46
C LEU A 304 -21.32 22.58 -2.60
N ASN A 305 -21.41 23.83 -3.06
CA ASN A 305 -22.27 24.19 -4.18
C ASN A 305 -21.63 23.78 -5.51
N TYR A 306 -22.30 22.93 -6.27
CA TYR A 306 -21.90 22.49 -7.60
C TYR A 306 -22.68 23.27 -8.68
N ASN A 307 -21.97 24.05 -9.49
CA ASN A 307 -22.55 24.95 -10.50
C ASN A 307 -22.48 24.39 -11.94
N GLY A 308 -22.23 23.09 -12.10
CA GLY A 308 -22.15 22.45 -13.41
C GLY A 308 -23.53 22.12 -14.02
N PRO A 309 -23.59 21.81 -15.34
CA PRO A 309 -24.85 21.48 -16.01
C PRO A 309 -25.49 20.21 -15.45
N ASP A 310 -26.82 20.25 -15.26
CA ASP A 310 -27.75 19.17 -14.85
C ASP A 310 -27.16 18.06 -13.96
N ALA A 311 -27.17 18.26 -12.63
CA ALA A 311 -27.06 17.22 -11.60
C ALA A 311 -26.09 16.07 -11.93
N ASN A 312 -24.90 16.43 -12.42
CA ASN A 312 -23.93 15.47 -12.90
C ASN A 312 -23.27 14.76 -11.71
N GLU A 313 -23.87 13.64 -11.31
CA GLU A 313 -23.52 12.91 -10.07
C GLU A 313 -22.03 12.55 -10.00
N GLY A 314 -21.40 12.15 -11.10
CA GLY A 314 -19.98 11.81 -11.09
C GLY A 314 -19.11 13.00 -10.74
N GLU A 315 -19.32 14.16 -11.37
CA GLU A 315 -18.58 15.40 -11.04
C GLU A 315 -18.83 15.87 -9.61
N MET A 316 -20.07 15.77 -9.12
CA MET A 316 -20.40 16.07 -7.73
C MET A 316 -19.63 15.15 -6.77
N VAL A 317 -19.59 13.85 -7.07
CA VAL A 317 -18.81 12.88 -6.29
C VAL A 317 -17.32 13.21 -6.35
N MET A 318 -16.76 13.52 -7.53
CA MET A 318 -15.36 13.92 -7.64
C MET A 318 -15.05 15.16 -6.79
N ALA A 319 -15.88 16.19 -6.86
CA ALA A 319 -15.72 17.42 -6.08
C ALA A 319 -15.80 17.16 -4.57
N GLY A 320 -16.74 16.31 -4.13
CA GLY A 320 -16.83 15.88 -2.73
C GLY A 320 -15.62 15.06 -2.29
N LEU A 321 -15.17 14.12 -3.13
CA LEU A 321 -13.96 13.33 -2.89
C LEU A 321 -12.70 14.20 -2.85
N GLU A 322 -12.63 15.30 -3.62
CA GLU A 322 -11.55 16.30 -3.59
C GLU A 322 -11.59 17.16 -2.33
N ALA A 323 -12.78 17.56 -1.88
CA ALA A 323 -12.98 18.37 -0.68
C ALA A 323 -12.81 17.60 0.64
N ALA A 324 -12.99 16.28 0.63
CA ALA A 324 -12.88 15.41 1.80
C ALA A 324 -11.53 15.54 2.51
N ARG A 325 -11.57 15.71 3.84
CA ARG A 325 -10.36 15.80 4.69
C ARG A 325 -9.97 14.48 5.34
N GLY A 326 -10.89 13.51 5.39
CA GLY A 326 -10.65 12.19 5.93
C GLY A 326 -9.77 11.31 5.02
N ASP A 327 -9.16 10.29 5.61
CA ASP A 327 -8.35 9.31 4.91
C ASP A 327 -9.22 8.33 4.10
N LEU A 328 -10.40 8.03 4.61
CA LEU A 328 -11.40 7.15 4.01
C LEU A 328 -12.58 8.00 3.54
N CYS A 329 -12.85 7.97 2.25
CA CYS A 329 -13.97 8.67 1.63
C CYS A 329 -15.08 7.67 1.33
N ILE A 330 -16.24 7.87 1.93
CA ILE A 330 -17.44 7.07 1.77
C ILE A 330 -18.42 7.87 0.91
N VAL A 331 -18.89 7.28 -0.19
CA VAL A 331 -19.94 7.88 -1.02
C VAL A 331 -21.23 7.12 -0.81
N VAL A 332 -22.33 7.84 -0.57
CA VAL A 332 -23.67 7.24 -0.40
C VAL A 332 -24.72 8.09 -1.13
N SER A 333 -25.78 7.45 -1.64
CA SER A 333 -26.91 8.16 -2.24
C SER A 333 -27.75 8.91 -1.17
N PRO A 334 -28.38 10.04 -1.53
CA PRO A 334 -29.17 10.85 -0.60
C PRO A 334 -30.60 10.32 -0.34
N ASP A 335 -30.96 9.15 -0.89
CA ASP A 335 -32.35 8.66 -0.98
C ASP A 335 -32.74 7.61 0.08
N GLY A 336 -31.80 7.23 0.93
CA GLY A 336 -31.99 6.24 2.00
C GLY A 336 -31.99 4.78 1.54
N THR A 337 -31.63 4.50 0.29
CA THR A 337 -31.52 3.10 -0.19
C THR A 337 -30.36 2.33 0.45
N PHE A 338 -29.40 3.03 1.05
CA PHE A 338 -28.27 2.48 1.77
C PHE A 338 -28.21 3.06 3.19
N ARG A 339 -27.72 2.24 4.13
CA ARG A 339 -27.65 2.59 5.55
C ARG A 339 -26.26 2.42 6.13
N SER A 340 -26.01 3.15 7.21
CA SER A 340 -24.78 3.10 8.01
C SER A 340 -24.48 1.68 8.52
N LYS A 341 -25.50 0.83 8.71
CA LYS A 341 -25.36 -0.55 9.18
C LYS A 341 -24.39 -1.41 8.36
N ASP A 342 -24.25 -1.12 7.06
CA ASP A 342 -23.37 -1.87 6.17
C ASP A 342 -21.97 -1.23 6.06
N LEU A 343 -21.78 0.00 6.57
CA LEU A 343 -20.49 0.67 6.58
C LEU A 343 -19.39 -0.17 7.26
N PRO A 344 -19.62 -0.85 8.40
CA PRO A 344 -18.60 -1.75 8.99
C PRO A 344 -18.12 -2.83 8.02
N LYS A 345 -18.98 -3.32 7.12
CA LYS A 345 -18.60 -4.31 6.11
C LYS A 345 -17.61 -3.71 5.13
N LEU A 346 -17.90 -2.53 4.59
CA LEU A 346 -17.00 -1.82 3.69
C LEU A 346 -15.66 -1.56 4.38
N LEU A 347 -15.70 -1.03 5.60
CA LEU A 347 -14.51 -0.67 6.38
C LEU A 347 -13.61 -1.86 6.72
N GLU A 348 -14.17 -3.04 7.02
CA GLU A 348 -13.34 -4.22 7.30
C GLU A 348 -12.46 -4.58 6.10
N TYR A 349 -13.01 -4.50 4.89
CA TYR A 349 -12.26 -4.77 3.67
C TYR A 349 -11.34 -3.61 3.24
N MET A 350 -11.60 -2.36 3.67
CA MET A 350 -10.69 -1.23 3.41
C MET A 350 -9.32 -1.39 4.08
N LYS A 351 -9.18 -2.29 5.06
CA LYS A 351 -7.88 -2.67 5.62
C LYS A 351 -6.98 -3.32 4.58
N ASP A 352 -7.55 -4.12 3.68
CA ASP A 352 -6.84 -4.87 2.64
C ASP A 352 -6.90 -4.15 1.27
N CYS A 353 -8.00 -3.46 1.01
CA CYS A 353 -8.33 -2.91 -0.31
C CYS A 353 -8.09 -1.40 -0.40
N ASP A 354 -7.96 -0.93 -1.64
CA ASP A 354 -7.84 0.50 -1.96
C ASP A 354 -9.20 1.14 -2.25
N MET A 355 -10.16 0.34 -2.74
CA MET A 355 -11.57 0.69 -2.94
C MET A 355 -12.46 -0.52 -2.62
N VAL A 356 -13.57 -0.30 -1.94
CA VAL A 356 -14.60 -1.31 -1.68
C VAL A 356 -15.94 -0.77 -2.17
N VAL A 357 -16.58 -1.49 -3.09
CA VAL A 357 -17.85 -1.11 -3.69
C VAL A 357 -18.96 -2.02 -3.18
N GLY A 358 -20.11 -1.47 -2.83
CA GLY A 358 -21.28 -2.27 -2.53
C GLY A 358 -21.75 -3.06 -3.76
N THR A 359 -22.39 -4.21 -3.58
CA THR A 359 -23.12 -4.87 -4.66
C THR A 359 -24.57 -5.12 -4.27
N ARG A 360 -25.49 -4.77 -5.18
CA ARG A 360 -26.94 -5.00 -5.02
C ARG A 360 -27.41 -6.26 -5.74
N THR A 361 -26.49 -7.13 -6.17
CA THR A 361 -26.86 -8.36 -6.89
C THR A 361 -27.29 -9.50 -5.96
N THR A 362 -26.93 -9.44 -4.68
CA THR A 362 -27.27 -10.43 -3.66
C THR A 362 -28.74 -10.33 -3.25
N ARG A 363 -29.58 -11.25 -3.75
CA ARG A 363 -31.03 -11.20 -3.53
C ARG A 363 -31.44 -11.27 -2.04
N GLN A 364 -30.69 -11.99 -1.19
CA GLN A 364 -30.99 -12.03 0.26
C GLN A 364 -30.84 -10.68 0.96
N MET A 365 -30.17 -9.71 0.31
CA MET A 365 -29.87 -8.40 0.86
C MET A 365 -30.77 -7.29 0.26
N ILE A 366 -31.78 -7.64 -0.53
CA ILE A 366 -32.69 -6.67 -1.15
C ILE A 366 -34.01 -6.68 -0.38
N GLU A 367 -34.40 -5.53 0.15
CA GLU A 367 -35.68 -5.36 0.83
C GLU A 367 -36.85 -5.57 -0.15
N GLN A 368 -37.93 -6.18 0.32
CA GLN A 368 -39.14 -6.34 -0.48
C GLN A 368 -39.71 -4.96 -0.85
N GLY A 369 -39.95 -4.74 -2.14
CA GLY A 369 -40.42 -3.44 -2.65
C GLY A 369 -39.31 -2.44 -2.99
N ALA A 370 -38.02 -2.82 -2.89
CA ALA A 370 -36.94 -2.00 -3.39
C ALA A 370 -36.91 -1.99 -4.94
N ASN A 371 -36.57 -0.84 -5.53
CA ASN A 371 -36.74 -0.56 -6.97
C ASN A 371 -35.76 -1.24 -7.94
N LEU A 372 -34.97 -2.24 -7.51
CA LEU A 372 -34.02 -2.91 -8.40
C LEU A 372 -34.69 -4.06 -9.18
N LYS A 373 -35.39 -3.70 -10.25
CA LYS A 373 -36.00 -4.67 -11.19
C LYS A 373 -34.93 -5.61 -11.80
N THR A 374 -35.36 -6.79 -12.27
CA THR A 374 -34.48 -7.85 -12.78
C THR A 374 -33.52 -7.38 -13.89
N TRP A 375 -34.00 -6.57 -14.83
CA TRP A 375 -33.20 -6.09 -15.97
C TRP A 375 -32.05 -5.14 -15.59
N PRO A 376 -32.27 -4.06 -14.81
CA PRO A 376 -31.22 -3.27 -14.18
C PRO A 376 -30.06 -4.08 -13.60
N ARG A 377 -30.39 -5.13 -12.85
CA ARG A 377 -29.42 -6.02 -12.19
C ARG A 377 -28.60 -6.80 -13.21
N ILE A 378 -29.23 -7.33 -14.26
CA ILE A 378 -28.52 -8.05 -15.33
C ILE A 378 -27.54 -7.12 -16.05
N ILE A 379 -27.94 -5.88 -16.35
CA ILE A 379 -27.07 -4.92 -17.04
C ILE A 379 -25.85 -4.56 -16.16
N ASN A 380 -26.05 -4.34 -14.85
CA ASN A 380 -24.94 -4.09 -13.92
C ASN A 380 -23.98 -5.27 -13.84
N LEU A 381 -24.51 -6.50 -13.85
CA LEU A 381 -23.69 -7.72 -13.87
C LEU A 381 -22.88 -7.81 -15.17
N LEU A 382 -23.50 -7.57 -16.32
CA LEU A 382 -22.80 -7.56 -17.61
C LEU A 382 -21.72 -6.48 -17.67
N ALA A 383 -22.00 -5.28 -17.14
CA ALA A 383 -21.02 -4.21 -17.03
C ALA A 383 -19.82 -4.61 -16.17
N GLY A 384 -20.06 -5.22 -15.00
CA GLY A 384 -19.00 -5.77 -14.15
C GLY A 384 -18.15 -6.83 -14.88
N LYS A 385 -18.80 -7.80 -15.53
CA LYS A 385 -18.12 -8.85 -16.32
C LYS A 385 -17.37 -8.31 -17.52
N LEU A 386 -17.82 -7.22 -18.12
CA LEU A 386 -17.11 -6.58 -19.22
C LEU A 386 -15.78 -5.97 -18.73
N ILE A 387 -15.78 -5.31 -17.56
CA ILE A 387 -14.54 -4.83 -16.93
C ILE A 387 -13.62 -6.02 -16.64
N GLU A 388 -14.13 -7.12 -16.09
CA GLU A 388 -13.34 -8.33 -15.85
C GLU A 388 -12.71 -8.88 -17.14
N ALA A 389 -13.46 -8.96 -18.24
CA ALA A 389 -12.95 -9.47 -19.51
C ALA A 389 -11.79 -8.62 -20.05
N PHE A 390 -11.85 -7.29 -19.88
CA PHE A 390 -10.76 -6.40 -20.30
C PHE A 390 -9.50 -6.55 -19.43
N TYR A 391 -9.66 -6.86 -18.15
CA TYR A 391 -8.58 -6.94 -17.16
C TYR A 391 -8.43 -8.35 -16.56
N TRP A 392 -8.68 -9.39 -17.37
CA TRP A 392 -8.78 -10.78 -16.91
C TRP A 392 -7.58 -11.27 -16.09
N GLY A 393 -6.37 -10.87 -16.48
CA GLY A 393 -5.13 -11.23 -15.78
C GLY A 393 -4.90 -10.53 -14.42
N MET A 394 -5.80 -9.64 -14.01
CA MET A 394 -5.76 -8.91 -12.73
C MET A 394 -6.82 -9.39 -11.73
N GLU A 395 -7.67 -10.33 -12.17
CA GLU A 395 -8.69 -11.05 -11.38
C GLU A 395 -9.68 -10.19 -10.55
N PRO A 396 -10.20 -9.04 -11.03
CA PRO A 396 -11.36 -8.44 -10.35
C PRO A 396 -12.58 -9.37 -10.44
N ARG A 397 -13.41 -9.36 -9.39
CA ARG A 397 -14.70 -10.07 -9.35
C ARG A 397 -15.81 -9.06 -9.14
N PHE A 398 -16.32 -8.53 -10.24
CA PHE A 398 -17.34 -7.51 -10.30
C PHE A 398 -18.69 -8.05 -10.78
N THR A 399 -19.72 -7.57 -10.12
CA THR A 399 -21.13 -7.90 -10.32
C THR A 399 -22.02 -6.65 -10.31
N ASP A 400 -21.53 -5.50 -9.84
CA ASP A 400 -22.30 -4.25 -9.81
C ASP A 400 -21.41 -3.02 -10.03
N ALA A 401 -21.30 -2.58 -11.30
CA ALA A 401 -20.50 -1.42 -11.68
C ALA A 401 -21.20 -0.05 -11.46
N SER A 402 -22.35 0.00 -10.75
CA SER A 402 -23.11 1.24 -10.53
C SER A 402 -23.66 1.42 -9.12
N CYS A 403 -23.12 0.70 -8.13
CA CYS A 403 -23.57 0.82 -6.75
C CYS A 403 -23.02 2.11 -6.10
N ARG A 404 -23.94 3.03 -5.77
CA ARG A 404 -23.64 4.33 -5.14
C ARG A 404 -23.39 4.23 -3.64
N TYR A 405 -22.79 3.13 -3.21
CA TYR A 405 -22.34 2.96 -1.85
C TYR A 405 -20.97 2.31 -1.89
N PHE A 406 -19.92 3.10 -1.73
CA PHE A 406 -18.55 2.62 -1.78
C PHE A 406 -17.66 3.43 -0.86
N CYS A 407 -16.51 2.85 -0.52
CA CYS A 407 -15.45 3.50 0.22
C CYS A 407 -14.15 3.45 -0.61
N ILE A 408 -13.37 4.53 -0.58
CA ILE A 408 -12.07 4.62 -1.25
C ILE A 408 -11.09 5.37 -0.34
N TRP A 409 -9.82 4.97 -0.36
CA TRP A 409 -8.76 5.76 0.28
C TRP A 409 -8.56 7.07 -0.47
N LYS A 410 -8.52 8.19 0.26
CA LYS A 410 -8.29 9.54 -0.29
C LYS A 410 -7.02 9.60 -1.13
N ASP A 411 -5.91 9.07 -0.61
CA ASP A 411 -4.62 9.01 -1.32
C ASP A 411 -4.72 8.20 -2.63
N THR A 412 -5.46 7.09 -2.62
CA THR A 412 -5.71 6.29 -3.82
C THR A 412 -6.53 7.09 -4.84
N PHE A 413 -7.61 7.73 -4.39
CA PHE A 413 -8.44 8.58 -5.24
C PHE A 413 -7.60 9.68 -5.92
N LEU A 414 -6.80 10.43 -5.17
CA LEU A 414 -5.96 11.51 -5.71
C LEU A 414 -4.99 11.03 -6.80
N LYS A 415 -4.49 9.79 -6.71
CA LYS A 415 -3.59 9.19 -7.70
C LYS A 415 -4.28 8.75 -8.99
N ILE A 416 -5.56 8.38 -8.92
CA ILE A 416 -6.34 8.01 -10.11
C ILE A 416 -7.08 9.21 -10.70
N ARG A 417 -7.35 10.25 -9.91
CA ARG A 417 -8.17 11.41 -10.28
C ARG A 417 -7.79 12.08 -11.61
N PRO A 418 -6.51 12.33 -11.95
CA PRO A 418 -6.14 12.92 -13.24
C PRO A 418 -6.58 12.11 -14.46
N ARG A 419 -6.91 10.83 -14.26
CA ARG A 419 -7.34 9.88 -15.28
C ARG A 419 -8.85 9.64 -15.24
N LEU A 420 -9.62 10.32 -14.39
CA LEU A 420 -11.07 10.20 -14.35
C LEU A 420 -11.70 11.31 -15.19
N HIS A 421 -12.48 10.93 -16.20
CA HIS A 421 -13.09 11.84 -17.18
C HIS A 421 -14.59 11.61 -17.34
N GLN A 422 -15.14 10.53 -16.78
CA GLN A 422 -16.57 10.28 -16.80
C GLN A 422 -17.28 11.15 -15.77
N SER A 423 -18.15 12.01 -16.27
CA SER A 423 -19.04 12.85 -15.47
C SER A 423 -20.37 12.11 -15.19
N GLY A 424 -20.92 11.38 -16.16
CA GLY A 424 -22.21 10.67 -16.01
C GLY A 424 -22.19 9.39 -15.15
N SER A 425 -23.22 8.56 -15.33
CA SER A 425 -23.47 7.30 -14.59
C SER A 425 -22.35 6.25 -14.63
N LEU A 426 -21.34 6.42 -15.49
CA LEU A 426 -20.21 5.50 -15.65
C LEU A 426 -19.01 5.82 -14.74
N TYR A 427 -19.07 6.88 -13.93
CA TYR A 427 -17.94 7.29 -13.09
C TYR A 427 -17.46 6.17 -12.15
N ILE A 428 -18.38 5.37 -11.57
CA ILE A 428 -18.04 4.24 -10.70
C ILE A 428 -17.28 3.17 -11.49
N ALA A 429 -17.78 2.82 -12.69
CA ALA A 429 -17.12 1.86 -13.57
C ALA A 429 -15.73 2.36 -14.01
N GLU A 430 -15.57 3.66 -14.27
CA GLU A 430 -14.27 4.25 -14.58
C GLU A 430 -13.32 4.20 -13.37
N MET A 431 -13.80 4.55 -12.17
CA MET A 431 -13.02 4.43 -10.94
C MET A 431 -12.54 3.00 -10.71
N MET A 432 -13.45 2.02 -10.76
CA MET A 432 -13.10 0.60 -10.65
C MET A 432 -12.06 0.19 -11.69
N THR A 433 -12.23 0.64 -12.93
CA THR A 433 -11.29 0.40 -14.03
C THR A 433 -9.91 0.99 -13.74
N GLU A 434 -9.82 2.24 -13.29
CA GLU A 434 -8.54 2.91 -12.99
C GLU A 434 -7.85 2.34 -11.75
N ILE A 435 -8.61 1.88 -10.74
CA ILE A 435 -8.07 1.15 -9.58
C ILE A 435 -7.39 -0.13 -10.06
N VAL A 436 -8.11 -0.96 -10.83
CA VAL A 436 -7.56 -2.20 -11.39
C VAL A 436 -6.36 -1.87 -12.29
N ARG A 437 -6.49 -0.95 -13.24
CA ARG A 437 -5.40 -0.54 -14.15
C ARG A 437 -4.15 -0.03 -13.44
N SER A 438 -4.30 0.49 -12.22
CA SER A 438 -3.19 0.96 -11.37
C SER A 438 -2.61 -0.11 -10.44
N LEU A 439 -3.01 -1.38 -10.59
CA LEU A 439 -2.60 -2.50 -9.72
C LEU A 439 -2.99 -2.29 -8.24
N TYR A 440 -4.05 -1.53 -7.99
CA TYR A 440 -4.67 -1.37 -6.68
C TYR A 440 -5.80 -2.38 -6.48
N ARG A 441 -6.18 -2.64 -5.23
CA ARG A 441 -7.22 -3.63 -4.90
C ARG A 441 -8.60 -2.99 -4.86
N CYS A 442 -9.49 -3.46 -5.73
CA CYS A 442 -10.92 -3.16 -5.69
C CYS A 442 -11.70 -4.44 -5.45
N ILE A 443 -12.61 -4.45 -4.49
CA ILE A 443 -13.52 -5.57 -4.27
C ILE A 443 -14.96 -5.11 -4.15
N GLU A 444 -15.89 -6.05 -4.35
CA GLU A 444 -17.30 -5.85 -4.08
C GLU A 444 -17.75 -6.54 -2.79
N VAL A 445 -18.65 -5.91 -2.05
CA VAL A 445 -19.22 -6.44 -0.80
C VAL A 445 -20.75 -6.34 -0.85
N PRO A 446 -21.50 -7.40 -0.50
CA PRO A 446 -22.95 -7.33 -0.44
C PRO A 446 -23.43 -6.28 0.56
N VAL A 447 -24.24 -5.34 0.09
CA VAL A 447 -24.89 -4.29 0.89
C VAL A 447 -26.39 -4.46 0.87
N THR A 448 -27.07 -4.08 1.96
CA THR A 448 -28.53 -4.10 1.98
C THR A 448 -29.07 -2.95 1.13
N TYR A 449 -29.97 -3.29 0.21
CA TYR A 449 -30.67 -2.32 -0.63
C TYR A 449 -32.10 -2.15 -0.13
N PHE A 450 -32.35 -1.02 0.53
CA PHE A 450 -33.64 -0.66 1.11
C PHE A 450 -34.55 0.02 0.09
N LYS A 451 -35.85 0.05 0.41
CA LYS A 451 -36.80 0.90 -0.32
C LYS A 451 -36.41 2.38 -0.11
N PRO A 452 -36.31 3.19 -1.18
CA PRO A 452 -36.05 4.62 -1.02
C PRO A 452 -37.14 5.29 -0.19
N VAL A 453 -36.78 6.34 0.56
CA VAL A 453 -37.73 7.11 1.41
C VAL A 453 -38.90 7.67 0.57
N LYS A 454 -38.65 7.98 -0.71
CA LYS A 454 -39.70 8.31 -1.68
C LYS A 454 -39.47 7.63 -3.02
N ASP A 455 -40.56 7.13 -3.60
CA ASP A 455 -40.57 6.51 -4.92
C ASP A 455 -40.42 7.58 -6.02
N GLN A 456 -39.20 7.82 -6.48
CA GLN A 456 -38.93 8.61 -7.67
C GLN A 456 -38.28 7.72 -8.72
N SER A 457 -39.11 6.92 -9.39
CA SER A 457 -38.69 6.10 -10.51
C SER A 457 -38.58 6.94 -11.79
N SER A 458 -37.37 7.34 -12.17
CA SER A 458 -37.04 7.46 -13.60
C SER A 458 -36.27 6.21 -14.00
N ILE A 459 -36.99 5.15 -14.38
CA ILE A 459 -36.38 3.98 -15.01
C ILE A 459 -36.00 4.41 -16.42
N ASP A 460 -34.76 4.87 -16.56
CA ASP A 460 -34.29 5.37 -17.84
C ASP A 460 -33.94 4.21 -18.78
N ILE A 461 -34.50 4.25 -19.99
CA ILE A 461 -34.32 3.30 -21.09
C ILE A 461 -32.91 3.44 -21.73
N ARG A 462 -32.05 4.33 -21.20
CA ARG A 462 -30.69 4.64 -21.69
C ARG A 462 -29.63 3.53 -21.47
N ARG A 463 -29.95 2.40 -20.84
CA ARG A 463 -28.97 1.47 -20.25
C ARG A 463 -28.16 0.61 -21.24
N ILE A 464 -28.67 0.33 -22.44
CA ILE A 464 -27.88 -0.39 -23.48
C ILE A 464 -26.81 0.54 -24.07
N ARG A 465 -27.16 1.80 -24.31
CA ARG A 465 -26.21 2.83 -24.78
C ARG A 465 -25.06 3.01 -23.78
N ASP A 466 -25.35 2.87 -22.48
CA ASP A 466 -24.33 2.93 -21.44
C ASP A 466 -23.35 1.75 -21.50
N LEU A 467 -23.79 0.56 -21.93
CA LEU A 467 -22.87 -0.56 -22.15
C LEU A 467 -21.94 -0.33 -23.34
N PHE A 468 -22.42 0.26 -24.44
CA PHE A 468 -21.56 0.66 -25.57
C PHE A 468 -20.55 1.74 -25.17
N LYS A 469 -21.00 2.75 -24.41
CA LYS A 469 -20.11 3.79 -23.86
C LYS A 469 -19.08 3.18 -22.91
N LEU A 470 -19.47 2.23 -22.06
CA LEU A 470 -18.56 1.49 -21.20
C LEU A 470 -17.51 0.74 -22.03
N THR A 471 -17.92 0.00 -23.06
CA THR A 471 -16.99 -0.70 -23.96
C THR A 471 -15.99 0.27 -24.61
N ALA A 472 -16.47 1.39 -25.14
CA ALA A 472 -15.61 2.41 -25.74
C ALA A 472 -14.62 3.01 -24.74
N MET A 473 -15.08 3.30 -23.51
CA MET A 473 -14.22 3.75 -22.41
C MET A 473 -13.16 2.69 -22.08
N LEU A 474 -13.54 1.42 -21.93
CA LEU A 474 -12.61 0.33 -21.61
C LEU A 474 -11.57 0.11 -22.72
N LEU A 475 -11.95 0.22 -23.99
CA LEU A 475 -11.01 0.19 -25.13
C LEU A 475 -10.01 1.34 -25.04
N ALA A 476 -10.49 2.57 -24.85
CA ALA A 476 -9.62 3.74 -24.71
C ALA A 476 -8.66 3.60 -23.52
N LYS A 477 -9.12 3.04 -22.40
CA LYS A 477 -8.32 2.83 -21.18
C LYS A 477 -7.31 1.69 -21.30
N LYS A 478 -7.66 0.61 -21.99
CA LYS A 478 -6.81 -0.57 -22.18
C LYS A 478 -5.67 -0.30 -23.17
N PHE A 479 -5.92 0.46 -24.23
CA PHE A 479 -4.93 0.79 -25.24
C PHE A 479 -4.27 2.17 -25.03
N GLY A 480 -4.84 3.02 -24.18
CA GLY A 480 -4.22 4.28 -23.77
C GLY A 480 -3.08 4.07 -22.78
N ARG A 481 -2.04 4.92 -22.86
CA ARG A 481 -0.92 4.89 -21.92
C ARG A 481 -1.39 5.17 -20.49
N VAL A 482 -0.81 4.48 -19.52
CA VAL A 482 -0.85 4.86 -18.12
C VAL A 482 0.27 5.87 -17.93
N HIS A 483 -0.05 7.14 -17.74
CA HIS A 483 0.92 8.18 -17.42
C HIS A 483 1.05 8.31 -15.91
#